data_AF-A0A838D8L2-F1
#
_entry.id   AF-A0A838D8L2-F1
#
_cell.length_a   1.000
_cell.length_b   1.000
_cell.length_c   1.000
_cell.angle_alpha   90.00
_cell.angle_beta   90.00
_cell.angle_gamma   90.00
#
_symmetry.space_group_name_H-M   'P 1'
#
loop_
_entity.id
_entity.type
_entity.pdbx_description
1 polymer ?
#
loop_
_entity_poly.entity_id
_entity_poly.type
_entity_poly.pdbx_seq_one_letter_code
_entity_poly.pdbx_strand_id
1 'polypeptide(L)'
;MFGRGNKDNPLWKLEYIDTVYKIYDWDKNLTGYFFPNYDIDVDDYKDKDKDQSQDAHQLEDKIIEQMNKEKQSVKGGNVMLPMVKLQLLDNTEGIDLDYVINSLEQNAQTTRKWKQWVHDNHLEFKIFGSSIYTAREDRNMLSIVLGIGSNIILGEKEIGINLRPLLDRLHQDELI
;
A
#
# COMPACT_ATOMS: atom_id res chain seq x y z
N MET A 1 0.67 6.16 40.04
CA MET A 1 1.69 5.93 39.00
C MET A 1 1.33 4.65 38.26
N PHE A 2 0.77 4.73 37.06
CA PHE A 2 0.49 3.56 36.23
C PHE A 2 0.72 3.92 34.76
N GLY A 3 1.34 2.98 34.04
CA GLY A 3 1.50 3.02 32.58
C GLY A 3 2.85 3.56 32.13
N ARG A 4 3.92 2.75 32.26
CA ARG A 4 5.11 2.89 31.41
C ARG A 4 4.62 2.84 29.96
N GLY A 5 4.75 3.94 29.24
CA GLY A 5 4.49 3.99 27.80
C GLY A 5 5.29 2.88 27.13
N ASN A 6 4.58 2.03 26.39
CA ASN A 6 5.15 0.92 25.65
C ASN A 6 6.13 1.51 24.62
N LYS A 7 7.42 1.51 24.93
CA LYS A 7 8.45 2.22 24.17
C LYS A 7 9.08 1.38 23.05
N ASP A 8 8.59 0.15 22.84
CA ASP A 8 9.17 -0.79 21.89
C ASP A 8 8.09 -1.49 21.03
N ASN A 9 7.11 -0.74 20.49
CA ASN A 9 6.30 -1.32 19.42
C ASN A 9 7.16 -1.37 18.14
N PRO A 10 7.50 -2.55 17.61
CA PRO A 10 8.33 -2.66 16.42
C PRO A 10 7.69 -1.87 15.28
N LEU A 11 8.41 -0.85 14.81
CA LEU A 11 7.90 0.04 13.76
C LEU A 11 7.69 -0.75 12.47
N TRP A 12 6.59 -0.46 11.77
CA TRP A 12 6.45 -0.76 10.35
C TRP A 12 7.73 -0.35 9.62
N LYS A 13 8.41 -1.30 8.99
CA LYS A 13 9.64 -1.02 8.25
C LYS A 13 9.26 -0.75 6.80
N LEU A 14 9.79 0.34 6.26
CA LEU A 14 9.69 0.63 4.84
C LEU A 14 11.02 0.39 4.14
N GLU A 15 10.96 -0.06 2.90
CA GLU A 15 12.13 -0.24 2.02
C GLU A 15 11.81 0.34 0.66
N TYR A 16 12.60 1.31 0.21
CA TYR A 16 12.46 1.91 -1.11
C TYR A 16 13.07 1.00 -2.20
N ILE A 17 12.29 0.71 -3.25
CA ILE A 17 12.70 -0.12 -4.38
C ILE A 17 11.98 0.34 -5.65
N ASP A 18 12.73 0.59 -6.73
CA ASP A 18 12.22 0.86 -8.08
C ASP A 18 10.97 1.77 -8.09
N THR A 19 11.06 2.95 -7.45
CA THR A 19 10.02 3.99 -7.30
C THR A 19 8.92 3.76 -6.26
N VAL A 20 8.86 2.60 -5.61
CA VAL A 20 7.84 2.27 -4.61
C VAL A 20 8.44 1.97 -3.24
N TYR A 21 7.59 1.92 -2.22
CA TYR A 21 8.00 1.55 -0.86
C TYR A 21 7.34 0.25 -0.46
N LYS A 22 8.13 -0.80 -0.22
CA LYS A 22 7.64 -2.03 0.43
C LYS A 22 7.39 -1.76 1.90
N ILE A 23 6.30 -2.30 2.43
CA ILE A 23 5.90 -2.18 3.84
C ILE A 23 6.02 -3.55 4.48
N TYR A 24 6.76 -3.62 5.59
CA TYR A 24 6.96 -4.85 6.35
C TYR A 24 6.42 -4.71 7.78
N ASP A 25 5.83 -5.79 8.27
CA ASP A 25 5.46 -5.93 9.67
C ASP A 25 6.70 -6.16 10.57
N TRP A 26 6.45 -6.34 11.86
CA TRP A 26 7.47 -6.60 12.87
C TRP A 26 8.19 -7.94 12.73
N ASP A 27 7.54 -8.91 12.08
CA ASP A 27 8.09 -10.23 11.78
C ASP A 27 8.86 -10.24 10.45
N LYS A 28 8.99 -9.08 9.80
CA LYS A 28 9.62 -8.86 8.49
C LYS A 28 8.86 -9.53 7.34
N ASN A 29 7.57 -9.82 7.52
CA ASN A 29 6.73 -10.24 6.41
C ASN A 29 6.33 -9.02 5.59
N LEU A 30 6.27 -9.18 4.28
CA LEU A 30 5.77 -8.15 3.38
C LEU A 30 4.25 -8.00 3.59
N THR A 31 3.85 -6.84 4.11
CA THR A 31 2.44 -6.51 4.41
C THR A 31 1.79 -5.72 3.28
N GLY A 32 2.58 -5.00 2.47
CA GLY A 32 2.02 -4.23 1.38
C GLY A 32 3.03 -3.32 0.71
N TYR A 33 2.50 -2.37 -0.06
CA TYR A 33 3.28 -1.39 -0.80
C TYR A 33 2.66 -0.01 -0.67
N PHE A 34 3.49 1.02 -0.67
CA PHE A 34 3.08 2.39 -0.85
C PHE A 34 3.64 2.93 -2.17
N PHE A 35 2.75 3.49 -2.98
CA PHE A 35 3.04 4.12 -4.28
C PHE A 35 2.84 5.63 -4.12
N PRO A 36 3.91 6.41 -3.92
CA PRO A 36 3.80 7.86 -3.82
C PRO A 36 3.18 8.45 -5.09
N ASN A 37 2.37 9.50 -4.94
CA ASN A 37 1.91 10.28 -6.08
C ASN A 37 2.97 11.34 -6.42
N TYR A 38 3.92 10.99 -7.30
CA TYR A 38 5.01 11.90 -7.68
C TYR A 38 4.54 13.11 -8.51
N ASP A 39 3.36 13.05 -9.13
CA ASP A 39 2.76 14.16 -9.89
C ASP A 39 3.73 14.74 -10.95
N ILE A 40 4.41 13.84 -11.68
CA ILE A 40 5.44 14.20 -12.68
C ILE A 40 4.78 14.41 -14.04
N ASP A 41 4.94 15.62 -14.58
CA ASP A 41 4.78 15.87 -16.00
C ASP A 41 6.16 15.86 -16.66
N VAL A 42 6.48 14.81 -17.44
CA VAL A 42 7.81 14.64 -18.05
C VAL A 42 8.14 15.78 -19.01
N ASP A 43 7.12 16.43 -19.61
CA ASP A 43 7.32 17.54 -20.53
C ASP A 43 7.92 18.78 -19.83
N ASP A 44 7.65 18.99 -18.55
CA ASP A 44 8.25 20.06 -17.73
C ASP A 44 9.77 19.90 -17.51
N TYR A 45 10.30 18.69 -17.76
CA TYR A 45 11.69 18.33 -17.51
C TYR A 45 12.51 18.12 -18.79
N LYS A 46 11.86 17.95 -19.95
CA LYS A 46 12.55 17.78 -21.26
C LYS A 46 13.43 18.96 -21.66
N ASP A 47 13.03 20.19 -21.30
CA ASP A 47 13.83 21.39 -21.60
C ASP A 47 15.07 21.54 -20.69
N LYS A 48 15.09 20.85 -19.54
CA LYS A 48 16.17 20.92 -18.55
C LYS A 48 17.19 19.80 -18.73
N ASP A 49 16.81 18.69 -19.35
CA ASP A 49 17.74 17.61 -19.65
C ASP A 49 18.46 17.87 -20.98
N LYS A 50 19.79 17.87 -20.94
CA LYS A 50 20.63 18.17 -22.12
C LYS A 50 20.72 16.97 -23.07
N ASP A 51 20.27 15.80 -22.64
CA ASP A 51 20.32 14.56 -23.40
C ASP A 51 18.92 14.17 -23.89
N GLN A 52 18.47 14.81 -24.97
CA GLN A 52 17.15 14.58 -25.60
C GLN A 52 16.97 13.17 -26.20
N SER A 53 17.96 12.27 -26.01
CA SER A 53 17.97 10.90 -26.51
C SER A 53 17.37 9.88 -25.53
N GLN A 54 17.02 10.29 -24.31
CA GLN A 54 16.51 9.39 -23.28
C GLN A 54 15.03 9.06 -23.48
N ASP A 55 14.69 7.79 -23.26
CA ASP A 55 13.30 7.34 -23.15
C ASP A 55 12.59 8.10 -22.01
N ALA A 56 11.35 8.52 -22.22
CA ALA A 56 10.55 9.25 -21.23
C ALA A 56 10.49 8.51 -19.88
N HIS A 57 10.46 7.17 -19.90
CA HIS A 57 10.47 6.37 -18.67
C HIS A 57 11.78 6.46 -17.89
N GLN A 58 12.93 6.50 -18.58
CA GLN A 58 14.23 6.63 -17.91
C GLN A 58 14.41 8.02 -17.29
N LEU A 59 13.84 9.05 -17.92
CA LEU A 59 13.84 10.41 -17.37
C LEU A 59 12.94 10.48 -16.13
N GLU A 60 11.76 9.87 -16.17
CA GLU A 60 10.84 9.79 -15.03
C GLU A 60 11.50 9.10 -13.83
N ASP A 61 12.12 7.92 -14.02
CA ASP A 61 12.81 7.20 -12.95
C ASP A 61 13.90 8.05 -12.29
N LYS A 62 14.71 8.76 -13.08
CA LYS A 62 15.74 9.68 -12.56
C LYS A 62 15.16 10.83 -11.75
N ILE A 63 14.03 11.40 -12.20
CA ILE A 63 13.34 12.47 -11.47
C ILE A 63 12.85 11.90 -10.13
N ILE A 64 12.20 10.74 -10.14
CA ILE A 64 11.71 10.07 -8.93
C ILE A 64 12.85 9.78 -7.95
N GLU A 65 13.97 9.24 -8.42
CA GLU A 65 15.16 8.99 -7.59
C GLU A 65 15.66 10.28 -6.94
N GLN A 66 15.75 11.37 -7.70
CA GLN A 66 16.17 12.67 -7.17
C GLN A 66 15.17 13.23 -6.15
N MET A 67 13.86 13.12 -6.41
CA MET A 67 12.81 13.53 -5.47
C MET A 67 12.92 12.78 -4.14
N ASN A 68 13.18 11.47 -4.18
CA ASN A 68 13.38 10.64 -2.99
C ASN A 68 14.67 11.03 -2.24
N LYS A 69 15.77 11.27 -2.96
CA LYS A 69 17.05 11.70 -2.38
C LYS A 69 16.95 13.06 -1.69
N GLU A 70 16.21 13.99 -2.28
CA GLU A 70 15.96 15.33 -1.73
C GLU A 70 14.86 15.35 -0.65
N LYS A 71 14.19 14.21 -0.41
CA LYS A 71 13.04 14.10 0.49
C LYS A 71 11.96 15.13 0.15
N GLN A 72 11.63 15.22 -1.13
CA GLN A 72 10.56 16.11 -1.58
C GLN A 72 9.20 15.66 -1.01
N SER A 73 8.25 16.59 -1.02
CA SER A 73 6.90 16.34 -0.52
C SER A 73 5.97 15.97 -1.67
N VAL A 74 5.16 14.92 -1.49
CA VAL A 74 4.14 14.48 -2.44
C VAL A 74 2.74 14.66 -1.86
N LYS A 75 1.74 14.76 -2.74
CA LYS A 75 0.31 14.85 -2.38
C LYS A 75 -0.29 13.47 -2.07
N GLY A 76 0.44 12.69 -1.29
CA GLY A 76 -0.01 11.39 -0.79
C GLY A 76 0.38 10.27 -1.74
N GLY A 77 -0.47 9.27 -1.88
CA GLY A 77 -0.18 8.10 -2.69
C GLY A 77 -1.18 6.98 -2.45
N ASN A 78 -0.88 5.81 -2.99
CA ASN A 78 -1.73 4.63 -2.89
C ASN A 78 -1.08 3.59 -1.98
N VAL A 79 -1.81 3.10 -0.98
CA VAL A 79 -1.37 1.99 -0.12
C VAL A 79 -2.06 0.71 -0.60
N MET A 80 -1.29 -0.26 -1.08
CA MET A 80 -1.76 -1.57 -1.52
C MET A 80 -1.55 -2.60 -0.41
N LEU A 81 -2.61 -3.31 -0.04
CA LEU A 81 -2.63 -4.29 1.05
C LEU A 81 -3.33 -5.58 0.60
N PRO A 82 -2.98 -6.74 1.16
CA PRO A 82 -3.77 -7.95 1.01
C PRO A 82 -5.18 -7.71 1.59
N MET A 83 -6.21 -8.20 0.89
CA MET A 83 -7.60 -7.99 1.29
C MET A 83 -8.33 -9.30 1.55
N VAL A 84 -8.31 -10.20 0.57
CA VAL A 84 -9.05 -11.48 0.62
C VAL A 84 -8.23 -12.55 -0.07
N LYS A 85 -7.98 -13.68 0.61
CA LYS A 85 -7.44 -14.87 -0.03
C LYS A 85 -8.61 -15.74 -0.48
N LEU A 86 -8.82 -15.81 -1.78
CA LEU A 86 -9.97 -16.48 -2.38
C LEU A 86 -9.99 -17.97 -2.04
N GLN A 87 -8.82 -18.62 -2.05
CA GLN A 87 -8.63 -20.07 -1.84
C GLN A 87 -9.44 -20.96 -2.80
N LEU A 88 -9.89 -20.42 -3.94
CA LEU A 88 -10.75 -21.13 -4.90
C LEU A 88 -10.05 -21.38 -6.23
N LEU A 89 -8.95 -20.67 -6.49
CA LEU A 89 -8.20 -20.79 -7.74
C LEU A 89 -7.07 -21.82 -7.63
N ASP A 90 -6.58 -22.25 -8.80
CA ASP A 90 -5.45 -23.18 -8.96
C ASP A 90 -5.66 -24.60 -8.39
N ASN A 91 -6.91 -25.02 -8.23
CA ASN A 91 -7.28 -26.38 -7.78
C ASN A 91 -7.47 -27.34 -8.96
N THR A 92 -6.49 -28.20 -9.25
CA THR A 92 -6.53 -29.14 -10.40
C THR A 92 -7.27 -30.45 -10.13
N GLU A 93 -7.43 -30.84 -8.87
CA GLU A 93 -8.06 -32.11 -8.46
C GLU A 93 -9.57 -31.98 -8.20
N GLY A 94 -10.12 -30.78 -8.37
CA GLY A 94 -11.47 -30.44 -7.91
C GLY A 94 -11.49 -30.11 -6.41
N ILE A 95 -12.49 -29.33 -6.00
CA ILE A 95 -12.71 -28.95 -4.59
C ILE A 95 -14.13 -29.31 -4.21
N ASP A 96 -14.30 -29.70 -2.95
CA ASP A 96 -15.60 -30.07 -2.40
C ASP A 96 -16.58 -28.88 -2.40
N LEU A 97 -17.87 -29.15 -2.63
CA LEU A 97 -18.88 -28.09 -2.73
C LEU A 97 -19.05 -27.33 -1.40
N ASP A 98 -19.00 -28.02 -0.26
CA ASP A 98 -19.13 -27.37 1.04
C ASP A 98 -17.92 -26.48 1.31
N TYR A 99 -16.72 -26.89 0.87
CA TYR A 99 -15.53 -26.04 0.91
C TYR A 99 -15.68 -24.77 0.06
N VAL A 100 -16.24 -24.90 -1.16
CA VAL A 100 -16.49 -23.75 -2.04
C VAL A 100 -17.45 -22.75 -1.38
N ILE A 101 -18.57 -23.25 -0.84
CA ILE A 101 -19.58 -22.41 -0.18
C ILE A 101 -18.95 -21.67 1.00
N ASN A 102 -18.25 -22.39 1.88
CA ASN A 102 -17.61 -21.79 3.06
C ASN A 102 -16.59 -20.71 2.68
N SER A 103 -15.74 -20.98 1.67
CA SER A 103 -14.76 -20.01 1.18
C SER A 103 -15.44 -18.76 0.62
N LEU A 104 -16.47 -18.92 -0.21
CA LEU A 104 -17.22 -17.78 -0.78
C LEU A 104 -17.90 -16.93 0.30
N GLU A 105 -18.50 -17.57 1.31
CA GLU A 105 -19.16 -16.88 2.42
C GLU A 105 -18.15 -16.08 3.27
N GLN A 106 -17.01 -16.67 3.61
CA GLN A 106 -15.93 -16.00 4.32
C GLN A 106 -15.37 -14.82 3.53
N ASN A 107 -15.10 -15.01 2.23
CA ASN A 107 -14.62 -13.96 1.34
C ASN A 107 -15.61 -12.79 1.27
N ALA A 108 -16.91 -13.09 1.20
CA ALA A 108 -17.96 -12.07 1.19
C ALA A 108 -18.05 -11.34 2.54
N GLN A 109 -17.90 -12.03 3.67
CA GLN A 109 -17.86 -11.41 5.00
C GLN A 109 -16.66 -10.47 5.14
N THR A 110 -15.45 -10.92 4.80
CA THR A 110 -14.24 -10.09 4.84
C THR A 110 -14.35 -8.88 3.91
N THR A 111 -14.92 -9.05 2.72
CA THR A 111 -15.17 -7.93 1.79
C THR A 111 -16.12 -6.89 2.38
N ARG A 112 -17.19 -7.33 3.08
CA ARG A 112 -18.10 -6.41 3.78
C ARG A 112 -17.41 -5.69 4.95
N LYS A 113 -16.56 -6.39 5.71
CA LYS A 113 -15.76 -5.81 6.79
C LYS A 113 -14.86 -4.68 6.26
N TRP A 114 -14.13 -4.93 5.18
CA TRP A 114 -13.32 -3.91 4.49
C TRP A 114 -14.16 -2.72 4.01
N LYS A 115 -15.29 -2.98 3.34
CA LYS A 115 -16.19 -1.92 2.86
C LYS A 115 -16.67 -1.02 4.00
N GLN A 116 -17.11 -1.62 5.10
CA GLN A 116 -17.58 -0.90 6.27
C GLN A 116 -16.44 -0.10 6.91
N TRP A 117 -15.28 -0.72 7.08
CA TRP A 117 -14.11 -0.07 7.66
C TRP A 117 -13.66 1.15 6.86
N VAL A 118 -13.58 1.05 5.52
CA VAL A 118 -13.24 2.20 4.68
C VAL A 118 -14.30 3.29 4.82
N HIS A 119 -15.59 2.93 4.81
CA HIS A 119 -16.67 3.90 5.00
C HIS A 119 -16.55 4.65 6.33
N ASP A 120 -16.27 3.94 7.42
CA ASP A 120 -16.23 4.54 8.76
C ASP A 120 -14.97 5.39 9.00
N ASN A 121 -13.85 5.04 8.35
CA ASN A 121 -12.54 5.63 8.66
C ASN A 121 -11.98 6.55 7.57
N HIS A 122 -12.64 6.70 6.41
CA HIS A 122 -12.09 7.46 5.28
C HIS A 122 -11.74 8.92 5.60
N LEU A 123 -12.54 9.61 6.43
CA LEU A 123 -12.26 10.99 6.81
C LEU A 123 -11.04 11.11 7.73
N GLU A 124 -10.90 10.20 8.68
CA GLU A 124 -9.79 10.20 9.65
C GLU A 124 -8.45 9.97 8.95
N PHE A 125 -8.39 8.96 8.08
CA PHE A 125 -7.17 8.60 7.36
C PHE A 125 -7.02 9.28 5.99
N LYS A 126 -7.92 10.22 5.66
CA LYS A 126 -7.94 10.97 4.40
C LYS A 126 -7.94 10.05 3.17
N ILE A 127 -8.70 8.97 3.23
CA ILE A 127 -8.87 8.04 2.12
C ILE A 127 -9.82 8.68 1.12
N PHE A 128 -9.35 8.97 -0.10
CA PHE A 128 -10.18 9.59 -1.14
C PHE A 128 -10.78 8.57 -2.12
N GLY A 129 -10.35 7.31 -2.05
CA GLY A 129 -10.87 6.23 -2.90
C GLY A 129 -10.27 4.88 -2.53
N SER A 130 -10.92 3.83 -3.01
CA SER A 130 -10.45 2.45 -2.87
C SER A 130 -10.72 1.64 -4.13
N SER A 131 -9.77 0.82 -4.55
CA SER A 131 -9.88 -0.07 -5.71
C SER A 131 -9.40 -1.47 -5.36
N ILE A 132 -9.96 -2.50 -5.99
CA ILE A 132 -9.59 -3.90 -5.76
C ILE A 132 -8.86 -4.44 -6.99
N TYR A 133 -7.73 -5.12 -6.75
CA TYR A 133 -6.90 -5.72 -7.80
C TYR A 133 -6.61 -7.17 -7.45
N THR A 134 -6.30 -8.00 -8.45
CA THR A 134 -5.63 -9.28 -8.19
C THR A 134 -4.21 -9.01 -7.68
N ALA A 135 -3.78 -9.71 -6.64
CA ALA A 135 -2.43 -9.54 -6.11
C ALA A 135 -1.39 -9.95 -7.16
N ARG A 136 -0.28 -9.22 -7.21
CA ARG A 136 0.75 -9.39 -8.25
C ARG A 136 1.41 -10.77 -8.19
N GLU A 137 1.60 -11.28 -6.99
CA GLU A 137 2.37 -12.51 -6.72
C GLU A 137 1.48 -13.73 -6.39
N ASP A 138 0.21 -13.50 -6.02
CA ASP A 138 -0.76 -14.55 -5.68
C ASP A 138 -2.08 -14.32 -6.43
N ARG A 139 -2.29 -15.11 -7.50
CA ARG A 139 -3.53 -15.02 -8.30
C ARG A 139 -4.78 -15.37 -7.49
N ASN A 140 -4.61 -16.12 -6.40
CA ASN A 140 -5.66 -16.54 -5.49
C ASN A 140 -5.90 -15.50 -4.37
N MET A 141 -5.34 -14.30 -4.50
CA MET A 141 -5.52 -13.20 -3.56
C MET A 141 -6.00 -11.94 -4.26
N LEU A 142 -6.94 -11.25 -3.61
CA LEU A 142 -7.30 -9.87 -3.94
C LEU A 142 -6.57 -8.93 -3.00
N SER A 143 -6.10 -7.81 -3.55
CA SER A 143 -5.53 -6.70 -2.84
C SER A 143 -6.46 -5.50 -2.90
N ILE A 144 -6.51 -4.74 -1.82
CA ILE A 144 -7.15 -3.43 -1.77
C ILE A 144 -6.10 -2.35 -1.90
N VAL A 145 -6.39 -1.33 -2.69
CA VAL A 145 -5.58 -0.13 -2.84
C VAL A 145 -6.36 1.03 -2.28
N LEU A 146 -5.81 1.71 -1.28
CA LEU A 146 -6.38 2.89 -0.63
C LEU A 146 -5.63 4.13 -1.10
N GLY A 147 -6.34 5.07 -1.71
CA GLY A 147 -5.78 6.38 -2.08
C GLY A 147 -5.74 7.29 -0.86
N ILE A 148 -4.55 7.69 -0.42
CA ILE A 148 -4.31 8.54 0.76
C ILE A 148 -4.02 9.97 0.30
N GLY A 149 -4.88 10.90 0.71
CA GLY A 149 -4.77 12.33 0.40
C GLY A 149 -4.12 13.10 1.55
N SER A 150 -2.80 13.01 1.69
CA SER A 150 -2.04 13.75 2.71
C SER A 150 -0.74 14.31 2.14
N ASN A 151 -0.16 15.33 2.77
CA ASN A 151 1.16 15.79 2.38
C ASN A 151 2.21 14.87 3.03
N ILE A 152 2.96 14.13 2.20
CA ILE A 152 3.92 13.12 2.66
C ILE A 152 5.32 13.48 2.19
N ILE A 153 6.27 13.55 3.12
CA ILE A 153 7.68 13.70 2.81
C ILE A 153 8.22 12.33 2.40
N LEU A 154 8.88 12.26 1.24
CA LEU A 154 9.52 11.05 0.75
C LEU A 154 10.68 10.64 1.66
N GLY A 155 10.83 9.33 1.85
CA GLY A 155 11.81 8.72 2.75
C GLY A 155 11.17 7.61 3.58
N GLU A 156 11.88 6.49 3.74
CA GLU A 156 11.37 5.29 4.43
C GLU A 156 10.86 5.61 5.84
N LYS A 157 11.60 6.42 6.59
CA LYS A 157 11.24 6.82 7.95
C LYS A 157 10.04 7.76 7.97
N GLU A 158 10.05 8.76 7.10
CA GLU A 158 9.03 9.81 7.04
C GLU A 158 7.67 9.24 6.61
N ILE A 159 7.67 8.41 5.56
CA ILE A 159 6.48 7.69 5.11
C ILE A 159 6.01 6.71 6.18
N GLY A 160 6.94 5.97 6.83
CA GLY A 160 6.59 5.08 7.93
C GLY A 160 5.87 5.79 9.08
N ILE A 161 6.33 6.98 9.47
CA ILE A 161 5.65 7.80 10.48
C ILE A 161 4.26 8.24 9.99
N ASN A 162 4.13 8.61 8.72
CA ASN A 162 2.87 9.09 8.15
C ASN A 162 1.82 7.98 8.05
N LEU A 163 2.21 6.79 7.60
CA LEU A 163 1.32 5.65 7.40
C LEU A 163 1.02 4.88 8.69
N ARG A 164 1.87 5.00 9.71
CA ARG A 164 1.73 4.24 10.96
C ARG A 164 0.33 4.31 11.59
N PRO A 165 -0.34 5.46 11.73
CA PRO A 165 -1.68 5.49 12.32
C PRO A 165 -2.69 4.64 11.55
N LEU A 166 -2.62 4.66 10.21
CA LEU A 166 -3.46 3.84 9.34
C LEU A 166 -3.13 2.35 9.51
N LEU A 167 -1.85 1.99 9.44
CA LEU A 167 -1.40 0.59 9.53
C LEU A 167 -1.68 -0.02 10.92
N ASP A 168 -1.42 0.74 12.00
CA ASP A 168 -1.73 0.33 13.37
C ASP A 168 -3.24 0.09 13.52
N ARG A 169 -4.08 0.94 12.93
CA ARG A 169 -5.53 0.79 13.01
C ARG A 169 -6.04 -0.42 12.24
N LEU A 170 -5.55 -0.62 11.02
CA LEU A 170 -5.90 -1.78 10.20
C LEU A 170 -5.51 -3.10 10.89
N HIS A 171 -4.35 -3.13 11.54
CA HIS A 171 -3.91 -4.29 12.30
C HIS A 171 -4.79 -4.53 13.54
N GLN A 172 -5.08 -3.49 14.32
CA GLN A 172 -5.96 -3.58 15.50
C GLN A 172 -7.37 -4.06 15.16
N ASP A 173 -7.89 -3.66 14.00
CA ASP A 173 -9.20 -4.06 13.51
C ASP A 173 -9.16 -5.41 12.76
N GLU A 174 -8.03 -6.13 12.79
CA GLU A 174 -7.82 -7.46 12.18
C GLU A 174 -8.17 -7.46 10.68
N LEU A 175 -7.68 -6.47 9.95
CA LEU A 175 -7.75 -6.41 8.49
C LEU A 175 -6.42 -6.77 7.83
N ILE A 176 -5.31 -6.59 8.54
CA ILE A 176 -3.94 -6.97 8.14
C ILE A 176 -3.14 -7.57 9.29
#